data_AF-A0A317Z3E1-F1
#
_entry.id   AF-A0A317Z3E1-F1
#
_cell.length_a   1.000
_cell.length_b   1.000
_cell.length_c   1.000
_cell.angle_alpha   90.00
_cell.angle_beta   90.00
_cell.angle_gamma   90.00
#
_symmetry.space_group_name_H-M   'P 1'
#
loop_
_entity.id
_entity.type
_entity.pdbx_description
1 polymer ?
#
loop_
_entity_poly.entity_id
_entity_poly.type
_entity_poly.pdbx_seq_one_letter_code
_entity_poly.pdbx_strand_id
1 'polypeptide(L)'
;MSSNTFFILLLVVALVGMTLITETVRRIRHQRMLTYHLEHFTRFDTTENPHAVYDAYFNSRHTARNTIIDDKTWSDLSMDLLFDKLNATYTSIGENHLYSALRLQTSLVHYEFLEQLRPYPNQHREIVKRLVDLGKSIYPNYDGINRLS
;
A
#
# COMPACT_ATOMS: atom_id res chain seq x y z
N MET A 1 42.72 34.11 -2.40
CA MET A 1 41.29 33.75 -2.50
C MET A 1 40.49 34.93 -1.93
N SER A 2 39.61 35.56 -2.71
CA SER A 2 38.77 36.67 -2.19
C SER A 2 37.78 36.15 -1.14
N SER A 3 37.39 36.97 -0.15
CA SER A 3 36.39 36.57 0.85
C SER A 3 35.10 36.04 0.21
N ASN A 4 34.68 36.63 -0.91
CA ASN A 4 33.50 36.21 -1.66
C ASN A 4 33.63 34.77 -2.21
N THR A 5 34.80 34.42 -2.77
CA THR A 5 35.05 33.04 -3.24
C THR A 5 35.01 32.00 -2.12
N PHE A 6 35.41 32.37 -0.89
CA PHE A 6 35.31 31.49 0.27
C PHE A 6 33.85 31.28 0.72
N PHE A 7 33.04 32.35 0.78
CA PHE A 7 31.62 32.24 1.12
C PHE A 7 30.83 31.40 0.11
N ILE A 8 31.11 31.55 -1.19
CA ILE A 8 30.47 30.77 -2.25
C ILE A 8 30.78 29.27 -2.08
N LEU A 9 32.05 28.91 -1.82
CA LEU A 9 32.44 27.51 -1.58
C LEU A 9 31.73 26.92 -0.36
N LEU A 10 31.61 27.67 0.73
CA LEU A 10 30.93 27.22 1.95
C LEU A 10 29.44 26.96 1.67
N LEU A 11 28.79 27.85 0.92
CA LEU A 11 27.38 27.69 0.53
C LEU A 11 27.16 26.44 -0.33
N VAL A 12 28.05 26.16 -1.29
CA VAL A 12 27.97 24.96 -2.14
C VAL A 12 28.11 23.69 -1.28
N VAL A 13 29.08 23.66 -0.36
CA VAL A 13 29.26 22.52 0.56
C VAL A 13 28.03 22.33 1.46
N ALA A 14 27.43 23.42 1.95
CA ALA A 14 26.21 23.36 2.76
C ALA A 14 25.02 22.78 1.99
N LEU A 15 24.81 23.19 0.73
CA LEU A 15 23.74 22.65 -0.12
C LEU A 15 23.92 21.16 -0.40
N VAL A 16 25.14 20.72 -0.73
CA VAL A 16 25.45 19.30 -0.94
C VAL A 16 25.28 18.50 0.35
N GLY A 17 25.72 19.04 1.49
CA GLY A 17 25.49 18.42 2.79
C GLY A 17 24.01 18.26 3.11
N MET A 18 23.20 19.28 2.81
CA MET A 18 21.75 19.26 3.06
C MET A 18 21.05 18.17 2.26
N THR A 19 21.36 17.99 0.97
CA THR A 19 20.75 16.95 0.13
C THR A 19 21.08 15.55 0.65
N LEU A 20 22.34 15.30 1.03
CA LEU A 20 22.77 14.01 1.60
C LEU A 20 22.08 13.72 2.95
N ILE A 21 21.90 14.72 3.80
CA ILE A 21 21.19 14.59 5.08
C ILE A 21 19.70 14.27 4.82
N THR A 22 19.04 14.95 3.87
CA THR A 22 17.62 14.68 3.58
C THR A 22 17.38 13.25 3.10
N GLU A 23 18.24 12.72 2.23
CA GLU A 23 18.15 11.35 1.71
C GLU A 23 18.40 10.29 2.80
N THR A 24 19.38 10.52 3.68
CA THR A 24 19.67 9.60 4.79
C THR A 24 18.55 9.57 5.83
N VAL A 25 18.01 10.73 6.20
CA VAL A 25 16.85 10.81 7.10
C VAL A 25 15.63 10.13 6.48
N ARG A 26 15.35 10.35 5.18
CA ARG A 26 14.24 9.68 4.48
C ARG A 26 14.37 8.17 4.56
N ARG A 27 15.56 7.64 4.28
CA ARG A 27 15.85 6.20 4.33
C ARG A 27 15.64 5.61 5.73
N ILE A 28 16.12 6.28 6.77
CA ILE A 28 15.97 5.80 8.17
C ILE A 28 14.50 5.84 8.60
N ARG A 29 13.78 6.91 8.27
CA ARG A 29 12.35 7.04 8.62
C ARG A 29 11.52 5.95 7.96
N HIS A 30 11.81 5.65 6.69
CA HIS A 30 11.15 4.60 5.93
C HIS A 30 11.34 3.22 6.57
N GLN A 31 12.57 2.90 7.01
CA GLN A 31 12.83 1.62 7.67
C GLN A 31 12.15 1.52 9.04
N ARG A 32 12.14 2.60 9.84
CA ARG A 32 11.49 2.60 11.15
C ARG A 32 9.98 2.41 11.05
N MET A 33 9.35 3.07 10.08
CA MET A 33 7.92 2.93 9.81
C MET A 33 7.58 1.50 9.36
N LEU A 34 8.41 0.88 8.51
CA LEU A 34 8.26 -0.51 8.10
C LEU A 34 8.32 -1.49 9.30
N THR A 35 9.31 -1.31 10.18
CA THR A 35 9.46 -2.15 11.38
C THR A 35 8.27 -1.99 12.33
N TYR A 36 7.84 -0.75 12.57
CA TYR A 36 6.69 -0.47 13.43
C TYR A 36 5.41 -1.15 12.91
N HIS A 37 5.18 -1.06 11.60
CA HIS A 37 4.02 -1.68 10.96
C HIS A 37 4.06 -3.22 11.02
N LEU A 38 5.25 -3.81 10.80
CA LEU A 38 5.45 -5.26 10.91
C LEU A 38 5.19 -5.79 12.33
N GLU A 39 5.44 -4.97 13.36
CA GLU A 39 5.23 -5.34 14.76
C GLU A 39 3.78 -5.16 15.21
N HIS A 40 3.09 -4.12 14.72
CA HIS A 40 1.77 -3.72 15.25
C HIS A 40 0.60 -3.99 14.31
N PHE A 41 0.85 -4.51 13.10
CA PHE A 41 -0.16 -4.79 12.06
C PHE A 41 -1.20 -3.67 11.94
N THR A 42 -0.71 -2.45 11.72
CA THR A 42 -1.54 -1.25 11.59
C THR A 42 -1.89 -1.00 10.13
N ARG A 43 -2.64 0.05 9.82
CA ARG A 43 -2.78 0.52 8.44
C ARG A 43 -1.49 1.21 8.01
N PHE A 44 -0.96 0.86 6.84
CA PHE A 44 0.33 1.40 6.38
C PHE A 44 0.25 2.88 5.97
N ASP A 45 -0.92 3.33 5.53
CA ASP A 45 -1.18 4.73 5.21
C ASP A 45 -2.38 5.27 5.98
N THR A 46 -2.48 6.59 6.10
CA THR A 46 -3.63 7.27 6.72
C THR A 46 -4.47 8.02 5.70
N THR A 47 -4.05 8.00 4.44
CA THR A 47 -4.78 8.63 3.34
C THR A 47 -6.01 7.80 2.99
N GLU A 48 -7.18 8.32 3.32
CA GLU A 48 -8.40 8.01 2.56
C GLU A 48 -8.13 8.36 1.10
N ASN A 49 -8.26 7.38 0.21
CA ASN A 49 -7.95 7.57 -1.20
C ASN A 49 -9.24 7.84 -1.96
N PRO A 50 -9.47 9.07 -2.46
CA PRO A 50 -10.70 9.42 -3.19
C PRO A 50 -10.87 8.64 -4.50
N HIS A 51 -9.80 7.99 -4.98
CA HIS A 51 -9.77 7.22 -6.22
C HIS A 51 -9.85 5.71 -6.01
N ALA A 52 -10.18 5.27 -4.80
CA ALA A 52 -10.40 3.86 -4.54
C ALA A 52 -11.66 3.37 -5.29
N VAL A 53 -11.45 2.67 -6.42
CA VAL A 53 -12.55 2.08 -7.20
C VAL A 53 -12.62 0.58 -6.97
N TYR A 54 -12.93 0.19 -5.73
CA TYR A 54 -13.04 -1.21 -5.32
C TYR A 54 -14.10 -1.96 -6.12
N ASP A 55 -15.24 -1.30 -6.37
CA ASP A 55 -16.36 -1.88 -7.11
C ASP A 55 -16.03 -2.12 -8.59
N ALA A 56 -15.17 -1.30 -9.21
CA ALA A 56 -14.78 -1.52 -10.61
C ALA A 56 -13.82 -2.71 -10.75
N TYR A 57 -12.88 -2.88 -9.82
CA TYR A 57 -12.09 -4.11 -9.74
C TYR A 57 -12.99 -5.32 -9.55
N PHE A 58 -13.92 -5.23 -8.60
CA PHE A 58 -14.92 -6.25 -8.31
C PHE A 58 -15.73 -6.64 -9.56
N ASN A 59 -16.32 -5.66 -10.25
CA ASN A 59 -17.14 -5.89 -11.44
C ASN A 59 -16.33 -6.43 -12.63
N SER A 60 -15.06 -6.03 -12.75
CA SER A 60 -14.20 -6.46 -13.87
C SER A 60 -13.80 -7.94 -13.81
N ARG A 61 -13.62 -8.50 -12.61
CA ARG A 61 -13.42 -9.94 -12.43
C ARG A 61 -14.78 -10.63 -12.58
N HIS A 62 -15.01 -11.18 -13.77
CA HIS A 62 -16.18 -11.94 -14.24
C HIS A 62 -16.59 -13.18 -13.41
N THR A 63 -16.35 -13.18 -12.09
CA THR A 63 -16.81 -14.18 -11.12
C THR A 63 -18.01 -13.66 -10.30
N ALA A 64 -18.57 -12.51 -10.66
CA ALA A 64 -19.66 -11.81 -9.98
C ALA A 64 -21.06 -12.47 -10.10
N ARG A 65 -21.14 -13.79 -10.37
CA ARG A 65 -22.44 -14.48 -10.39
C ARG A 65 -22.95 -14.87 -9.00
N ASN A 66 -22.11 -14.79 -7.96
CA ASN A 66 -22.48 -15.08 -6.58
C ASN A 66 -21.89 -14.03 -5.63
N THR A 67 -22.28 -12.77 -5.77
CA THR A 67 -22.05 -11.77 -4.72
C THR A 67 -22.85 -12.20 -3.49
N ILE A 68 -22.20 -12.86 -2.52
CA ILE A 68 -22.89 -13.35 -1.31
C ILE A 68 -23.28 -12.16 -0.42
N ILE A 69 -22.49 -11.09 -0.45
CA ILE A 69 -22.73 -9.85 0.30
C ILE A 69 -23.09 -8.73 -0.69
N ASP A 70 -24.37 -8.39 -0.74
CA ASP A 70 -24.90 -7.25 -1.48
C ASP A 70 -24.66 -5.93 -0.74
N ASP A 71 -24.93 -4.80 -1.40
CA ASP A 71 -24.66 -3.47 -0.85
C ASP A 71 -25.49 -3.15 0.38
N LYS A 72 -26.70 -3.73 0.47
CA LYS A 72 -27.52 -3.60 1.68
C LYS A 72 -26.87 -4.29 2.86
N THR A 73 -26.49 -5.57 2.71
CA THR A 73 -25.82 -6.32 3.78
C THR A 73 -24.48 -5.68 4.15
N TRP A 74 -23.75 -5.16 3.16
CA TRP A 74 -22.51 -4.41 3.37
C TRP A 74 -22.72 -3.20 4.28
N SER A 75 -23.75 -2.40 3.99
CA SER A 75 -24.11 -1.23 4.79
C SER A 75 -24.64 -1.61 6.17
N ASP A 76 -25.52 -2.61 6.27
CA ASP A 76 -26.12 -3.06 7.53
C ASP A 76 -25.05 -3.53 8.53
N LEU A 77 -23.96 -4.13 8.03
CA LEU A 77 -22.80 -4.57 8.82
C LEU A 77 -21.73 -3.49 9.01
N SER A 78 -21.91 -2.28 8.46
CA SER A 78 -20.91 -1.21 8.48
C SER A 78 -19.53 -1.68 7.98
N MET A 79 -19.54 -2.40 6.85
CA MET A 79 -18.34 -3.06 6.32
C MET A 79 -17.25 -2.10 5.89
N ASP A 80 -17.56 -0.84 5.58
CA ASP A 80 -16.54 0.20 5.30
C ASP A 80 -15.63 0.43 6.52
N LEU A 81 -16.22 0.51 7.72
CA LEU A 81 -15.47 0.65 8.97
C LEU A 81 -14.62 -0.60 9.27
N LEU A 82 -15.14 -1.79 8.95
CA LEU A 82 -14.40 -3.04 9.10
C LEU A 82 -13.25 -3.12 8.11
N PHE A 83 -13.47 -2.73 6.85
CA PHE A 83 -12.44 -2.66 5.83
C PHE A 83 -11.31 -1.73 6.28
N ASP A 84 -11.63 -0.52 6.74
CA ASP A 84 -10.62 0.45 7.21
C ASP A 84 -9.79 -0.06 8.38
N LYS A 85 -10.40 -0.83 9.29
CA LYS A 85 -9.71 -1.42 10.45
C LYS A 85 -8.85 -2.63 10.08
N LEU A 86 -9.25 -3.41 9.08
CA LEU A 86 -8.56 -4.62 8.66
C LEU A 86 -7.49 -4.36 7.59
N ASN A 87 -7.56 -3.23 6.90
CA ASN A 87 -6.66 -2.90 5.80
C ASN A 87 -5.23 -2.62 6.30
N ALA A 88 -4.40 -3.66 6.29
CA ALA A 88 -2.95 -3.57 6.49
C ALA A 88 -2.17 -3.75 5.16
N THR A 89 -2.81 -3.48 4.03
CA THR A 89 -2.21 -3.74 2.71
C THR A 89 -1.31 -2.59 2.25
N TYR A 90 -0.25 -2.92 1.53
CA TYR A 90 0.75 -1.96 1.05
C TYR A 90 0.45 -1.41 -0.34
N THR A 91 -0.44 -2.05 -1.11
CA THR A 91 -0.70 -1.74 -2.52
C THR A 91 -2.20 -1.64 -2.81
N SER A 92 -2.57 -0.85 -3.81
CA SER A 92 -3.95 -0.68 -4.31
C SER A 92 -4.60 -2.01 -4.71
N ILE A 93 -3.84 -2.89 -5.38
CA ILE A 93 -4.30 -4.25 -5.73
C ILE A 93 -4.59 -5.09 -4.48
N GLY A 94 -3.78 -4.93 -3.42
CA GLY A 94 -4.02 -5.59 -2.14
C GLY A 94 -5.33 -5.13 -1.49
N GLU A 95 -5.61 -3.82 -1.51
CA GLU A 95 -6.87 -3.25 -1.02
C GLU A 95 -8.08 -3.78 -1.80
N ASN A 96 -7.98 -3.78 -3.13
CA ASN A 96 -9.02 -4.32 -4.02
C ASN A 96 -9.27 -5.81 -3.75
N HIS A 97 -8.21 -6.60 -3.52
CA HIS A 97 -8.31 -8.00 -3.16
C HIS A 97 -8.95 -8.20 -1.78
N LEU A 98 -8.56 -7.41 -0.78
CA LEU A 98 -9.15 -7.45 0.56
C LEU A 98 -10.65 -7.14 0.50
N TYR A 99 -11.05 -6.10 -0.23
CA TYR A 99 -12.45 -5.72 -0.40
C TYR A 99 -13.26 -6.85 -1.05
N SER A 100 -12.74 -7.46 -2.13
CA SER A 100 -13.38 -8.61 -2.79
C SER A 100 -13.45 -9.85 -1.89
N ALA A 101 -12.43 -10.08 -1.05
CA ALA A 101 -12.44 -11.17 -0.08
C ALA A 101 -13.48 -10.95 1.03
N LEU A 102 -13.63 -9.71 1.53
CA LEU A 102 -14.66 -9.36 2.51
C LEU A 102 -16.07 -9.54 1.93
N ARG A 103 -16.27 -9.28 0.63
CA ARG A 103 -17.53 -9.59 -0.08
C ARG A 103 -17.72 -11.08 -0.43
N LEU A 104 -16.83 -11.96 0.05
CA LEU A 104 -16.85 -13.42 -0.13
C LEU A 104 -16.76 -13.90 -1.59
N GLN A 105 -16.13 -13.11 -2.46
CA GLN A 105 -16.02 -13.45 -3.89
C GLN A 105 -14.67 -14.04 -4.26
N THR A 106 -13.65 -13.73 -3.46
CA THR A 106 -12.31 -14.30 -3.58
C THR A 106 -11.97 -15.01 -2.28
N SER A 107 -11.49 -16.25 -2.37
CA SER A 107 -11.06 -16.97 -1.18
C SER A 107 -9.70 -16.46 -0.68
N LEU A 108 -9.54 -16.38 0.63
CA LEU A 108 -8.28 -16.10 1.32
C LEU A 108 -7.40 -17.38 1.32
N VAL A 109 -7.00 -17.87 0.14
CA VAL A 109 -6.40 -19.22 -0.01
C VAL A 109 -4.95 -19.31 0.48
N HIS A 110 -4.26 -18.19 0.72
CA HIS A 110 -2.79 -18.21 0.80
C HIS A 110 -2.21 -18.21 2.22
N TYR A 111 -2.91 -18.78 3.21
CA TYR A 111 -2.35 -18.92 4.57
C TYR A 111 -1.10 -19.81 4.57
N GLU A 112 -1.07 -20.85 3.73
CA GLU A 112 0.05 -21.79 3.64
C GLU A 112 1.35 -21.11 3.19
N PHE A 113 1.26 -20.16 2.25
CA PHE A 113 2.41 -19.37 1.83
C PHE A 113 2.96 -18.49 2.96
N LEU A 114 2.07 -17.90 3.77
CA LEU A 114 2.48 -17.09 4.93
C LEU A 114 3.18 -17.94 5.99
N GLU A 115 2.68 -19.16 6.24
CA GLU A 115 3.31 -20.13 7.12
C GLU A 115 4.71 -20.53 6.62
N GLN A 116 4.85 -20.76 5.31
CA GLN A 116 6.14 -21.08 4.67
C GLN A 116 7.14 -19.92 4.70
N LEU A 117 6.67 -18.67 4.72
CA LEU A 117 7.51 -17.48 4.76
C LEU A 117 7.94 -17.11 6.19
N ARG A 118 7.21 -17.56 7.22
CA ARG A 118 7.48 -17.27 8.64
C ARG A 118 8.92 -17.57 9.08
N PRO A 119 9.57 -18.68 8.68
CA PRO A 119 10.96 -18.97 9.07
C PRO A 119 12.00 -18.01 8.49
N TYR A 120 11.63 -17.18 7.51
CA TYR A 120 12.56 -16.34 6.74
C TYR A 120 12.27 -14.84 6.90
N PRO A 121 12.53 -14.25 8.08
CA PRO A 121 12.17 -12.86 8.39
C PRO A 121 12.83 -11.83 7.46
N ASN A 122 14.04 -12.10 6.97
CA ASN A 122 14.73 -11.21 6.04
C ASN A 122 14.06 -11.21 4.66
N GLN A 123 13.59 -12.36 4.18
CA GLN A 123 12.88 -12.47 2.90
C GLN A 123 11.50 -11.79 3.00
N HIS A 124 10.78 -12.03 4.10
CA HIS A 124 9.53 -11.33 4.39
C HIS A 124 9.70 -9.80 4.36
N ARG A 125 10.76 -9.29 5.01
CA ARG A 125 11.06 -7.85 5.01
C ARG A 125 11.36 -7.30 3.61
N GLU A 126 12.10 -8.02 2.78
CA GLU A 126 12.39 -7.61 1.40
C GLU A 126 11.13 -7.59 0.52
N ILE A 127 10.22 -8.57 0.68
CA ILE A 127 8.93 -8.59 0.00
C ILE A 127 8.10 -7.37 0.41
N VAL A 128 7.94 -7.15 1.72
CA VAL A 128 7.18 -6.01 2.26
C VAL A 128 7.75 -4.68 1.78
N LYS A 129 9.08 -4.53 1.78
CA LYS A 129 9.74 -3.34 1.25
C LYS A 129 9.40 -3.10 -0.23
N ARG A 130 9.45 -4.14 -1.08
CA ARG A 130 9.06 -4.01 -2.49
C ARG A 130 7.59 -3.62 -2.67
N LEU A 131 6.69 -4.17 -1.84
CA LEU A 131 5.28 -3.81 -1.86
C LEU A 131 5.04 -2.37 -1.43
N VAL A 132 5.80 -1.87 -0.46
CA VAL A 132 5.77 -0.47 -0.05
C VAL A 132 6.32 0.45 -1.13
N ASP A 133 7.43 0.06 -1.78
CA ASP A 133 8.02 0.83 -2.88
C ASP A 133 7.08 0.92 -4.10
N LEU A 134 6.25 -0.11 -4.33
CA LEU A 134 5.14 -0.07 -5.28
C LEU A 134 4.06 0.94 -4.85
N GLY A 135 3.67 0.87 -3.57
CA GLY A 135 2.71 1.78 -2.96
C GLY A 135 1.31 1.69 -3.57
N LYS A 136 0.47 2.69 -3.24
CA LYS A 136 -0.93 2.80 -3.68
C LYS A 136 -1.14 3.79 -4.84
N SER A 137 -0.04 4.28 -5.44
CA SER A 137 -0.09 5.29 -6.51
C SER A 137 -0.63 4.77 -7.84
N ILE A 138 -0.65 3.45 -8.04
CA ILE A 138 -1.09 2.81 -9.28
C ILE A 138 -2.39 2.07 -9.03
N TYR A 139 -3.53 2.75 -9.14
CA TYR A 139 -4.81 2.07 -9.31
C TYR A 139 -4.93 1.63 -10.78
N PRO A 140 -5.17 0.35 -11.07
CA PRO A 140 -5.40 -0.08 -12.44
C PRO A 140 -6.63 0.65 -13.00
N ASN A 141 -6.54 1.16 -14.23
CA ASN A 141 -7.68 1.74 -14.90
C ASN A 141 -8.64 0.61 -15.32
N TYR A 142 -9.81 0.56 -14.69
CA TYR A 142 -10.83 -0.46 -14.96
C TYR A 142 -11.88 -0.02 -16.01
N ASP A 143 -11.86 1.24 -16.47
CA ASP A 143 -12.84 1.79 -17.42
C ASP A 143 -12.78 1.13 -18.81
N GLY A 144 -11.65 0.51 -19.15
CA GLY A 144 -11.46 -0.18 -20.43
C GLY A 144 -12.16 -1.54 -20.53
N ILE A 145 -12.59 -2.13 -19.41
CA ILE A 145 -13.09 -3.52 -19.37
C ILE A 145 -14.59 -3.57 -19.73
N ASN A 146 -15.34 -2.50 -19.46
CA ASN A 146 -16.78 -2.39 -19.77
C ASN A 146 -17.09 -2.08 -21.25
N ARG A 147 -16.08 -1.98 -22.14
CA ARG A 147 -16.27 -1.71 -23.58
C ARG A 147 -16.17 -2.96 -24.46
N LEU A 148 -15.96 -4.14 -23.88
CA LEU A 148 -15.78 -5.40 -24.62
C LEU A 148 -16.80 -6.49 -24.24
N SER A 149 -17.88 -6.13 -23.54
CA SER A 149 -19.05 -6.98 -23.26
C SER A 149 -20.30 -6.40 -23.92
#